data_AF-A0A073CY18-F1
#
_entry.id   AF-A0A073CY18-F1
#
_cell.length_a   1.000
_cell.length_b   1.000
_cell.length_c   1.000
_cell.angle_alpha   90.00
_cell.angle_beta   90.00
_cell.angle_gamma   90.00
#
_symmetry.space_group_name_H-M   'P 1'
#
loop_
_entity.id
_entity.type
_entity.pdbx_description
1 polymer ?
#
loop_
_entity_poly.entity_id
_entity_poly.type
_entity_poly.pdbx_seq_one_letter_code
_entity_poly.pdbx_strand_id
1 'polypeptide(L)' 'MDFADLLAASSHQLPSTIIFRLKNTKPAVVSGRLLIILNECQEELNTGAIVTINDTRYRLRSLPI' A
#
# COMPACT_ATOMS: atom_id res chain seq x y z
N MET A 1 -6.57 8.16 12.76
CA MET A 1 -6.20 6.79 13.17
C MET A 1 -6.64 5.90 12.03
N ASP A 2 -5.76 5.78 11.05
CA ASP A 2 -6.03 5.04 9.83
C ASP A 2 -5.62 3.57 10.03
N PHE A 3 -6.05 2.66 9.16
CA PHE A 3 -5.71 1.23 9.27
C PHE A 3 -4.18 1.01 9.31
N ALA A 4 -3.41 1.89 8.67
CA ALA A 4 -1.96 1.94 8.73
C ALA A 4 -1.41 2.22 10.15
N ASP A 5 -2.05 3.09 10.93
CA ASP A 5 -1.66 3.37 12.32
C ASP A 5 -1.93 2.16 13.22
N LEU A 6 -3.04 1.44 12.99
CA LEU A 6 -3.37 0.22 13.73
C LEU A 6 -2.35 -0.89 13.47
N LEU A 7 -1.90 -1.03 12.22
CA LEU A 7 -0.87 -2.01 11.85
C LEU A 7 0.49 -1.67 12.44
N ALA A 8 0.91 -0.39 12.37
CA ALA A 8 2.14 0.07 13.00
C ALA A 8 2.11 -0.12 14.52
N ALA A 9 0.97 0.13 15.17
CA ALA A 9 0.80 -0.07 16.61
C ALA A 9 0.76 -1.55 17.04
N SER A 10 0.45 -2.47 16.12
CA SER A 10 0.33 -3.90 16.44
C SER A 10 1.70 -4.60 16.55
N SER A 11 2.83 -3.95 16.22
CA SER A 11 4.18 -4.53 16.22
C SER A 11 4.35 -5.83 15.41
N HIS A 12 3.36 -6.16 14.57
CA HIS A 12 3.39 -7.32 13.70
C HIS A 12 3.86 -6.87 12.31
N GLN A 13 4.68 -7.69 11.67
CA GLN A 13 5.14 -7.45 10.29
C GLN A 13 4.01 -7.58 9.26
N LEU A 14 2.87 -8.15 9.64
CA LEU A 14 1.74 -8.41 8.74
C LEU A 14 0.42 -8.05 9.40
N PRO A 15 -0.62 -7.73 8.61
CA PRO A 15 -0.67 -7.74 7.14
C PRO A 15 -0.13 -6.48 6.45
N SER A 16 0.30 -6.64 5.20
CA SER A 16 0.60 -5.53 4.29
C SER A 16 -0.67 -4.84 3.79
N THR A 17 -0.62 -3.52 3.59
CA THR A 17 -1.80 -2.73 3.21
C THR A 17 -1.49 -1.80 2.04
N ILE A 18 -2.42 -1.77 1.07
CA ILE A 18 -2.35 -0.87 -0.09
C ILE A 18 -3.49 0.15 0.03
N ILE A 19 -3.14 1.43 0.10
CA ILE A 19 -4.07 2.56 0.25
C ILE A 19 -4.10 3.35 -1.06
N PHE A 20 -5.26 3.38 -1.72
CA PHE A 20 -5.48 4.19 -2.91
C PHE A 20 -5.99 5.59 -2.53
N ARG A 21 -5.17 6.61 -2.75
CA ARG A 21 -5.51 8.03 -2.64
C ARG A 21 -5.53 8.67 -4.02
N LEU A 22 -6.45 8.18 -4.85
CA LEU A 22 -6.64 8.67 -6.22
C LEU A 22 -7.78 9.69 -6.25
N LYS A 23 -7.58 10.80 -6.96
CA LYS A 23 -8.66 11.72 -7.33
C LYS A 23 -9.59 11.08 -8.36
N ASN A 24 -9.02 10.24 -9.24
CA ASN A 24 -9.77 9.49 -10.24
C ASN A 24 -9.95 8.03 -9.81
N THR A 25 -11.12 7.72 -9.24
CA THR A 25 -11.47 6.40 -8.70
C THR A 25 -12.08 5.45 -9.73
N LYS A 26 -11.92 5.73 -11.04
CA LYS A 26 -12.40 4.85 -12.11
C LYS A 26 -11.79 3.45 -11.94
N PRO A 27 -12.60 2.37 -11.95
CA PRO A 27 -12.13 1.00 -11.70
C PRO A 27 -10.94 0.59 -12.58
N ALA A 28 -10.98 0.92 -13.87
CA ALA A 28 -9.89 0.63 -14.79
C ALA A 28 -8.54 1.24 -14.37
N VAL A 29 -8.56 2.46 -13.81
CA VAL A 29 -7.35 3.15 -13.35
C VAL A 29 -6.84 2.55 -12.05
N VAL A 30 -7.76 2.23 -11.12
CA VAL A 30 -7.43 1.59 -9.85
C VAL A 30 -6.84 0.20 -10.09
N SER A 31 -7.52 -0.65 -10.85
CA SER A 31 -7.09 -2.01 -11.16
C SER A 31 -5.77 -2.05 -11.93
N GLY A 32 -5.59 -1.16 -12.92
CA GLY A 32 -4.33 -1.06 -13.66
C GLY A 32 -3.16 -0.69 -12.74
N ARG A 33 -3.35 0.29 -11.85
CA ARG A 33 -2.32 0.67 -10.86
C ARG A 33 -2.09 -0.42 -9.82
N LEU A 34 -3.14 -1.10 -9.38
CA LEU A 34 -3.03 -2.20 -8.43
C LEU A 34 -2.12 -3.31 -8.98
N LEU A 35 -2.33 -3.72 -10.23
CA LEU A 35 -1.50 -4.73 -10.90
C LEU A 35 -0.03 -4.31 -10.98
N ILE A 36 0.24 -3.06 -11.35
CA ILE A 36 1.61 -2.52 -11.40
C ILE A 36 2.26 -2.57 -10.01
N ILE A 37 1.57 -2.10 -8.98
CA ILE A 37 2.09 -2.04 -7.61
C ILE A 37 2.30 -3.44 -7.02
N LEU A 38 1.40 -4.38 -7.30
CA LEU A 38 1.55 -5.77 -6.85
C LEU A 38 2.80 -6.41 -7.44
N ASN A 39 3.15 -6.06 -8.69
CA ASN A 39 4.35 -6.56 -9.34
C ASN A 39 5.62 -5.86 -8.85
N GLU A 40 5.59 -4.53 -8.73
CA GLU A 40 6.74 -3.71 -8.32
C GLU A 40 7.09 -3.89 -6.84
N CYS A 41 6.09 -4.01 -5.97
CA CYS A 41 6.26 -4.06 -4.51
C CYS A 41 6.03 -5.46 -3.93
N GLN A 42 6.16 -6.51 -4.72
CA GLN A 42 5.84 -7.88 -4.29
C GLN A 42 6.66 -8.32 -3.06
N GLU A 43 7.96 -8.09 -3.06
CA GLU A 43 8.84 -8.46 -1.94
C GLU A 43 8.52 -7.69 -0.67
N GLU A 44 8.21 -6.41 -0.81
CA GLU A 44 7.91 -5.51 0.30
C GLU A 44 6.54 -5.85 0.91
N LEU A 45 5.56 -6.17 0.06
CA LEU A 45 4.25 -6.66 0.50
C LEU A 45 4.32 -8.04 1.16
N ASN A 46 5.27 -8.90 0.79
CA ASN A 46 5.48 -10.19 1.46
C ASN A 46 6.17 -10.06 2.81
N THR A 47 7.02 -9.06 2.98
CA THR A 47 7.80 -8.82 4.21
C THR A 47 7.09 -7.91 5.20
N GLY A 48 6.03 -7.21 4.77
CA GLY A 48 5.27 -6.30 5.61
C GLY A 48 5.45 -4.86 5.21
N ALA A 49 4.51 -4.32 4.43
CA ALA A 49 4.61 -2.95 3.95
C ALA A 49 3.26 -2.25 3.82
N ILE A 50 3.33 -0.93 3.91
CA ILE A 50 2.24 -0.01 3.64
C ILE A 50 2.57 0.75 2.36
N VAL A 51 1.78 0.52 1.31
CA VAL A 51 1.89 1.21 0.03
C VAL A 51 0.76 2.21 -0.08
N THR A 52 1.08 3.50 -0.24
CA THR A 52 0.09 4.55 -0.51
C THR A 52 0.24 5.04 -1.93
N ILE A 53 -0.80 4.90 -2.75
CA ILE A 53 -0.79 5.25 -4.16
C ILE A 53 -1.54 6.57 -4.35
N ASN A 54 -0.87 7.57 -4.90
CA ASN A 54 -1.48 8.84 -5.33
C ASN A 54 -1.52 8.90 -6.87
N ASP A 55 -2.20 9.90 -7.43
CA ASP A 55 -2.35 10.07 -8.89
C ASP A 55 -1.03 10.11 -9.66
N THR A 56 0.09 10.52 -9.07
CA THR A 56 1.38 10.64 -9.79
C THR A 56 2.49 9.77 -9.24
N ARG A 57 2.41 9.31 -7.99
CA ARG A 57 3.47 8.52 -7.35
C ARG A 57 2.86 7.57 -6.31
N TYR A 58 3.61 6.53 -5.97
CA TYR A 58 3.35 5.72 -4.79
C TYR A 58 4.41 6.00 -3.71
N ARG A 59 4.04 5.74 -2.46
CA ARG A 59 4.91 5.85 -1.29
C ARG A 59 4.87 4.52 -0.57
N LEU A 60 6.02 3.90 -0.42
CA LEU A 60 6.18 2.66 0.32
C LEU A 60 6.75 2.94 1.72
N ARG A 61 6.29 2.18 2.71
CA ARG A 61 6.87 2.09 4.05
C ARG A 61 6.90 0.63 4.49
N SER A 62 8.08 0.10 4.79
CA SER A 62 8.24 -1.23 5.39
C SER A 62 7.94 -1.20 6.89
N LEU A 63 7.45 -2.30 7.44
CA LEU A 63 7.23 -2.54 8.87
C LEU A 63 8.35 -3.42 9.46
N PRO A 64 8.64 -3.38 10.77
CA PRO A 64 8.18 -2.41 11.77
C PRO A 64 9.15 -1.20 11.84
N ILE A 65 8.60 -0.03 12.16
CA ILE A 65 9.33 1.21 12.47
C ILE A 65 9.71 1.24 13.94
#